data_AF-A0A227JCP1-F1
#
_entry.id   AF-A0A227JCP1-F1
#
_cell.length_a   1.000
_cell.length_b   1.000
_cell.length_c   1.000
_cell.angle_alpha   90.00
_cell.angle_beta   90.00
_cell.angle_gamma   90.00
#
_symmetry.space_group_name_H-M   'P 1'
#
loop_
_entity.id
_entity.type
_entity.pdbx_description
1 polymer ?
#
loop_
_entity_poly.entity_id
_entity_poly.type
_entity_poly.pdbx_seq_one_letter_code
_entity_poly.pdbx_strand_id
1 'polypeptide(L)'
;MSVTINANGLSIVHKGSGGEANATLPDVCLTTVGNAVVPIPYGNNAKSADLVEGTTTVTADGGNSIALKDSKFAKSTGDAGGDKKGVASGTIESEAEFISASPNVIIEGKGVARLSDQMTMNKANTMCLGGVQNPAVTVNEDEEGTYTVYVKARYPDGVLLMNADFDITDVSGGVLSPGHFDDSGKSKVSGLKPGQIKILAKESTDEFVTTPVRITNPHYLPDYNDYDFFDRSAQGQQTFWHPNRIAPPVEGWGTMGPSLTADRYFADIVKAETKAHFEFRHPDFQFSVLAESLIAGIDSLSDTSFDSVLANGLPMVMEEGEILSVLFRLPKHETADRMLAYMRARGKGNPQVFINNYPWDKAKKTLNSELEDLLSKIKGRVESLKSEASRLNYVYLSSDIYEKHVSTIDTYAKKLSDNLSQAFKRMEKKANQLMSDVSAVSVIQAPEHVYSAEAGTIEVVVNA
;
A
#
# COMPACT_ATOMS: atom_id res chain seq x y z
N MET A 1 -2.51 14.05 48.97
CA MET A 1 -3.19 14.60 47.78
C MET A 1 -2.50 13.98 46.57
N SER A 2 -3.19 13.70 45.47
CA SER A 2 -2.54 13.21 44.25
C SER A 2 -1.64 14.29 43.67
N VAL A 3 -0.47 13.91 43.16
CA VAL A 3 0.43 14.82 42.43
C VAL A 3 0.16 14.59 40.94
N THR A 4 -0.41 15.58 40.26
CA THR A 4 -0.88 15.41 38.87
C THR A 4 0.04 16.04 37.83
N ILE A 5 1.01 16.86 38.28
CA ILE A 5 1.85 17.67 37.39
C ILE A 5 3.31 17.23 37.48
N ASN A 6 3.94 17.00 36.32
CA ASN A 6 5.38 16.78 36.21
C ASN A 6 6.07 17.89 35.42
N ALA A 7 7.37 18.05 35.66
CA ALA A 7 8.28 18.84 34.87
C ALA A 7 9.50 17.99 34.55
N ASN A 8 9.84 17.86 33.27
CA ASN A 8 10.95 17.01 32.80
C ASN A 8 10.85 15.54 33.27
N GLY A 9 9.63 14.99 33.33
CA GLY A 9 9.40 13.62 33.79
C GLY A 9 9.54 13.41 35.31
N LEU A 10 9.74 14.49 36.08
CA LEU A 10 9.85 14.48 37.54
C LEU A 10 8.66 15.23 38.15
N SER A 11 8.05 14.70 39.20
CA SER A 11 6.89 15.36 39.83
C SER A 11 7.28 16.72 40.41
N ILE A 12 6.44 17.74 40.21
CA ILE A 12 6.70 19.06 40.77
C ILE A 12 6.42 19.06 42.27
N VAL A 13 7.19 19.85 43.02
CA VAL A 13 6.99 20.00 44.47
C VAL A 13 6.07 21.19 44.71
N HIS A 14 4.98 20.97 45.44
CA HIS A 14 4.07 22.02 45.90
C HIS A 14 3.69 21.77 47.36
N LYS A 15 3.07 22.76 48.01
CA LYS A 15 2.81 22.72 49.46
C LYS A 15 2.09 21.44 49.93
N GLY A 16 1.12 20.97 49.15
CA GLY A 16 0.34 19.76 49.42
C GLY A 16 0.88 18.45 48.81
N SER A 17 2.05 18.46 48.18
CA SER A 17 2.61 17.31 47.45
C SER A 17 3.06 16.16 48.36
N GLY A 18 3.34 16.46 49.64
CA GLY A 18 3.88 15.49 50.58
C GLY A 18 5.37 15.21 50.37
N GLY A 19 6.10 16.13 49.73
CA GLY A 19 7.52 15.99 49.50
C GLY A 19 8.34 16.07 50.80
N GLU A 20 9.38 15.24 50.91
CA GLU A 20 10.27 15.20 52.07
C GLU A 20 11.75 15.26 51.64
N ALA A 21 12.49 16.20 52.20
CA ALA A 21 13.93 16.34 52.03
C ALA A 21 14.63 15.79 53.28
N ASN A 22 15.44 14.74 53.10
CA ASN A 22 16.21 14.11 54.17
C ASN A 22 17.70 14.41 53.97
N ALA A 23 18.36 14.90 55.01
CA ALA A 23 19.79 15.20 54.96
C ALA A 23 20.58 13.94 54.62
N THR A 24 21.39 14.04 53.56
CA THR A 24 22.30 12.97 53.13
C THR A 24 23.70 13.14 53.69
N LEU A 25 24.03 14.36 54.12
CA LEU A 25 25.25 14.67 54.85
C LEU A 25 24.95 14.80 56.36
N PRO A 26 25.90 14.49 57.24
CA PRO A 26 25.70 14.61 58.67
C PRO A 26 25.49 16.08 59.08
N ASP A 27 24.40 16.36 59.80
CA ASP A 27 24.13 17.69 60.37
C ASP A 27 24.92 17.88 61.66
N VAL A 28 26.16 18.37 61.56
CA VAL A 28 27.05 18.46 62.72
C VAL A 28 26.72 19.70 63.55
N CYS A 29 26.20 19.47 64.75
CA CYS A 29 25.93 20.52 65.74
C CYS A 29 26.86 20.39 66.94
N LEU A 30 27.17 21.50 67.58
CA LEU A 30 27.87 21.52 68.85
C LEU A 30 26.88 21.14 69.97
N THR A 31 27.27 20.16 70.78
CA THR A 31 26.44 19.58 71.85
C THR A 31 27.21 19.52 73.15
N THR A 32 26.58 19.92 74.24
CA THR A 32 27.10 19.79 75.60
C THR A 32 27.03 18.32 76.05
N VAL A 33 28.18 17.70 76.28
CA VAL A 33 28.32 16.35 76.83
C VAL A 33 29.14 16.44 78.13
N GLY A 34 28.45 16.37 79.27
CA GLY A 34 29.06 16.62 80.57
C GLY A 34 29.63 18.05 80.64
N ASN A 35 30.93 18.18 80.86
CA ASN A 35 31.63 19.48 80.93
C ASN A 35 32.21 19.94 79.58
N ALA A 36 32.09 19.15 78.51
CA ALA A 36 32.68 19.45 77.20
C ALA A 36 31.61 19.84 76.18
N VAL A 37 31.98 20.69 75.22
CA VAL A 37 31.19 20.96 74.01
C VAL A 37 31.87 20.24 72.85
N VAL A 38 31.18 19.29 72.25
CA VAL A 38 31.72 18.43 71.18
C VAL A 38 30.81 18.45 69.94
N PRO A 39 31.37 18.32 68.73
CA PRO A 39 30.58 18.21 67.51
C PRO A 39 29.93 16.82 67.40
N ILE A 40 28.60 16.77 67.28
CA ILE A 40 27.81 15.53 67.12
C ILE A 40 26.97 15.62 65.84
N PRO A 41 26.97 14.58 64.98
CA PRO A 41 26.11 14.53 63.80
C PRO A 41 24.65 14.19 64.19
N TYR A 42 23.71 14.97 63.67
CA TYR A 42 22.27 14.75 63.78
C TYR A 42 21.67 14.39 62.41
N GLY A 43 20.51 13.74 62.44
CA GLY A 43 19.65 13.63 61.26
C GLY A 43 18.86 14.92 61.07
N ASN A 44 18.51 15.25 59.83
CA ASN A 44 17.69 16.41 59.56
C ASN A 44 16.67 16.12 58.43
N ASN A 45 15.41 16.51 58.63
CA ASN A 45 14.29 16.35 57.71
C ASN A 45 13.51 17.67 57.56
N ALA A 46 13.14 18.01 56.32
CA ALA A 46 12.26 19.14 56.00
C ALA A 46 11.13 18.68 55.07
N LYS A 47 9.97 19.34 55.15
CA LYS A 47 8.75 18.89 54.46
C LYS A 47 8.16 19.97 53.57
N SER A 48 7.58 19.58 52.45
CA SER A 48 6.92 20.48 51.51
C SER A 48 5.73 21.22 52.12
N ALA A 49 5.13 20.68 53.19
CA ALA A 49 4.04 21.32 53.93
C ALA A 49 4.45 22.69 54.50
N ASP A 50 5.74 22.87 54.80
CA ASP A 50 6.33 24.10 55.33
C ASP A 50 6.82 25.04 54.22
N LEU A 51 6.41 24.82 52.97
CA LEU A 51 6.79 25.66 51.84
C LEU A 51 6.41 27.13 52.06
N VAL A 52 7.42 27.99 51.96
CA VAL A 52 7.36 29.45 51.95
C VAL A 52 8.15 29.97 50.74
N GLU A 53 7.90 31.22 50.36
CA GLU A 53 8.51 31.84 49.18
C GLU A 53 8.25 31.01 47.88
N GLY A 54 7.11 30.31 47.83
CA GLY A 54 6.60 29.65 46.63
C GLY A 54 5.86 30.62 45.69
N THR A 55 5.27 30.06 44.64
CA THR A 55 4.43 30.81 43.68
C THR A 55 3.24 31.52 44.33
N THR A 56 2.80 32.63 43.73
CA THR A 56 1.71 33.48 44.24
C THR A 56 0.52 33.61 43.29
N THR A 57 0.77 33.50 41.98
CA THR A 57 -0.21 33.62 40.89
C THR A 57 -0.57 32.27 40.28
N VAL A 58 0.30 31.27 40.43
CA VAL A 58 0.09 29.91 39.92
C VAL A 58 -0.08 28.95 41.10
N THR A 59 -1.04 28.03 40.98
CA THR A 59 -1.26 26.99 41.99
C THR A 59 -1.36 25.62 41.33
N ALA A 60 -1.05 24.56 42.06
CA ALA A 60 -1.14 23.17 41.65
C ALA A 60 -1.99 22.38 42.65
N ASP A 61 -2.66 21.32 42.18
CA ASP A 61 -3.30 20.27 42.99
C ASP A 61 -4.04 20.83 44.21
N GLY A 62 -5.30 21.27 44.03
CA GLY A 62 -6.12 21.79 45.12
C GLY A 62 -5.72 23.19 45.62
N GLY A 63 -5.13 24.02 44.75
CA GLY A 63 -4.81 25.42 45.06
C GLY A 63 -3.51 25.63 45.85
N ASN A 64 -2.62 24.64 45.87
CA ASN A 64 -1.36 24.72 46.59
C ASN A 64 -0.31 25.55 45.83
N SER A 65 0.47 26.35 46.56
CA SER A 65 1.64 27.04 46.04
C SER A 65 2.72 26.03 45.61
N ILE A 66 3.29 26.25 44.42
CA ILE A 66 4.37 25.48 43.79
C ILE A 66 5.73 26.01 44.25
N ALA A 67 6.68 25.11 44.52
CA ALA A 67 8.06 25.43 44.87
C ALA A 67 8.90 25.79 43.64
N LEU A 68 9.71 26.84 43.77
CA LEU A 68 10.61 27.36 42.75
C LEU A 68 12.07 27.27 43.25
N LYS A 69 13.02 27.57 42.37
CA LYS A 69 14.46 27.62 42.65
C LYS A 69 14.85 28.36 43.94
N ASP A 70 14.17 29.46 44.27
CA ASP A 70 14.48 30.30 45.43
C ASP A 70 13.51 30.06 46.60
N SER A 71 12.66 29.04 46.51
CA SER A 71 11.71 28.72 47.57
C SER A 71 12.38 27.98 48.73
N LYS A 72 11.72 28.00 49.88
CA LYS A 72 12.23 27.40 51.12
C LYS A 72 11.18 26.56 51.79
N PHE A 73 11.62 25.57 52.56
CA PHE A 73 10.82 25.01 53.64
C PHE A 73 11.21 25.78 54.91
N ALA A 74 10.22 26.40 55.55
CA ALA A 74 10.43 27.35 56.65
C ALA A 74 11.17 26.72 57.84
N LYS A 75 11.07 25.40 57.98
CA LYS A 75 11.68 24.66 59.07
C LYS A 75 12.26 23.33 58.58
N SER A 76 13.38 22.95 59.17
CA SER A 76 13.94 21.60 59.14
C SER A 76 14.02 21.05 60.57
N THR A 77 14.06 19.75 60.77
CA THR A 77 13.89 19.14 62.12
C THR A 77 14.79 17.92 62.29
N GLY A 78 15.22 17.65 63.54
CA GLY A 78 16.02 16.47 63.89
C GLY A 78 17.36 16.79 64.59
N ASP A 79 17.77 18.05 64.60
CA ASP A 79 19.02 18.56 65.16
C ASP A 79 18.83 19.35 66.46
N ALA A 80 17.62 19.33 67.05
CA ALA A 80 17.27 20.04 68.28
C ALA A 80 18.15 19.67 69.49
N GLY A 81 18.82 18.51 69.47
CA GLY A 81 19.76 18.08 70.51
C GLY A 81 21.08 18.84 70.52
N GLY A 82 21.42 19.58 69.47
CA GLY A 82 22.61 20.42 69.39
C GLY A 82 22.42 21.75 70.11
N ASP A 83 22.48 21.75 71.44
CA ASP A 83 22.22 22.93 72.28
C ASP A 83 23.17 24.13 72.04
N LYS A 84 24.34 23.88 71.42
CA LYS A 84 25.28 24.91 70.97
C LYS A 84 25.24 25.16 69.46
N LYS A 85 24.23 24.62 68.78
CA LYS A 85 23.83 24.87 67.38
C LYS A 85 24.79 24.31 66.31
N GLY A 86 24.37 24.39 65.05
CA GLY A 86 25.13 23.94 63.89
C GLY A 86 26.51 24.57 63.79
N VAL A 87 27.52 23.75 63.51
CA VAL A 87 28.93 24.19 63.42
C VAL A 87 29.12 25.25 62.33
N ALA A 88 28.44 25.10 61.19
CA ALA A 88 28.53 26.03 60.07
C ALA A 88 27.43 27.10 60.11
N SER A 89 26.20 26.72 60.46
CA SER A 89 25.05 27.63 60.40
C SER A 89 24.84 28.51 61.63
N GLY A 90 25.31 28.08 62.80
CA GLY A 90 24.99 28.71 64.08
C GLY A 90 23.49 28.65 64.41
N THR A 91 22.76 27.70 63.83
CA THR A 91 21.31 27.51 64.02
C THR A 91 20.95 26.06 64.35
N ILE A 92 19.73 25.85 64.85
CA ILE A 92 19.09 24.54 64.90
C ILE A 92 17.72 24.66 64.26
N GLU A 93 17.24 23.57 63.67
CA GLU A 93 15.90 23.46 63.09
C GLU A 93 15.52 24.62 62.14
N SER A 94 16.48 25.18 61.41
CA SER A 94 16.25 26.35 60.53
C SER A 94 15.87 25.96 59.10
N GLU A 95 15.70 26.93 58.21
CA GLU A 95 15.16 26.73 56.87
C GLU A 95 15.97 25.75 56.01
N ALA A 96 15.27 25.15 55.03
CA ALA A 96 15.86 24.36 53.95
C ALA A 96 15.56 25.04 52.60
N GLU A 97 16.59 25.28 51.78
CA GLU A 97 16.50 26.07 50.54
C GLU A 97 16.92 25.23 49.33
N PHE A 98 16.21 25.38 48.21
CA PHE A 98 16.51 24.65 46.97
C PHE A 98 17.85 25.09 46.35
N ILE A 99 18.68 24.11 45.99
CA ILE A 99 19.95 24.30 45.28
C ILE A 99 19.75 24.11 43.78
N SER A 100 18.93 23.12 43.37
CA SER A 100 18.61 22.84 41.98
C SER A 100 17.12 23.00 41.69
N ALA A 101 16.79 23.20 40.42
CA ALA A 101 15.42 23.28 39.92
C ALA A 101 15.44 22.93 38.42
N SER A 102 14.27 22.88 37.78
CA SER A 102 14.18 22.71 36.33
C SER A 102 14.92 23.82 35.57
N PRO A 103 15.73 23.48 34.55
CA PRO A 103 16.44 24.47 33.73
C PRO A 103 15.55 25.12 32.66
N ASN A 104 14.39 24.53 32.34
CA ASN A 104 13.56 24.96 31.21
C ASN A 104 12.05 24.98 31.49
N VAL A 105 11.58 24.37 32.58
CA VAL A 105 10.19 24.54 33.04
C VAL A 105 10.18 25.67 34.04
N ILE A 106 9.72 26.83 33.58
CA ILE A 106 9.77 28.11 34.28
C ILE A 106 8.36 28.51 34.68
N ILE A 107 8.15 28.78 35.97
CA ILE A 107 6.92 29.36 36.52
C ILE A 107 7.29 30.64 37.25
N GLU A 108 6.55 31.72 37.00
CA GLU A 108 6.84 33.06 37.55
C GLU A 108 8.29 33.52 37.31
N GLY A 109 8.86 33.14 36.17
CA GLY A 109 10.23 33.51 35.78
C GLY A 109 11.34 32.71 36.48
N LYS A 110 11.00 31.71 37.32
CA LYS A 110 11.97 30.86 38.01
C LYS A 110 11.77 29.38 37.66
N GLY A 111 12.87 28.61 37.70
CA GLY A 111 12.80 27.16 37.52
C GLY A 111 11.96 26.50 38.61
N VAL A 112 11.09 25.56 38.22
CA VAL A 112 10.25 24.79 39.14
C VAL A 112 11.08 23.74 39.88
N ALA A 113 10.90 23.63 41.19
CA ALA A 113 11.51 22.58 42.00
C ALA A 113 10.73 21.27 41.86
N ARG A 114 11.45 20.15 41.71
CA ARG A 114 10.90 18.83 41.38
C ARG A 114 11.46 17.76 42.31
N LEU A 115 10.89 16.55 42.21
CA LEU A 115 11.52 15.33 42.70
C LEU A 115 13.01 15.32 42.35
N SER A 116 13.86 14.93 43.30
CA SER A 116 15.32 14.86 43.20
C SER A 116 16.06 16.20 43.13
N ASP A 117 15.37 17.35 43.16
CA ASP A 117 16.05 18.64 43.28
C ASP A 117 16.67 18.80 44.68
N GLN A 118 17.94 19.20 44.71
CA GLN A 118 18.79 19.24 45.90
C GLN A 118 18.42 20.41 46.80
N MET A 119 18.66 20.26 48.12
CA MET A 119 18.39 21.32 49.09
C MET A 119 19.52 21.47 50.11
N THR A 120 19.74 22.69 50.58
CA THR A 120 20.43 22.94 51.85
C THR A 120 19.45 22.73 53.01
N MET A 121 19.94 22.44 54.21
CA MET A 121 19.10 22.28 55.40
C MET A 121 19.78 22.90 56.62
N ASN A 122 18.97 23.35 57.59
CA ASN A 122 19.40 24.10 58.76
C ASN A 122 20.33 25.26 58.37
N LYS A 123 19.88 26.12 57.45
CA LYS A 123 20.66 27.27 56.94
C LYS A 123 22.06 26.86 56.45
N ALA A 124 22.07 25.81 55.63
CA ALA A 124 23.27 25.20 55.03
C ALA A 124 24.27 24.59 56.03
N ASN A 125 23.84 24.17 57.23
CA ASN A 125 24.67 23.33 58.09
C ASN A 125 24.85 21.91 57.51
N THR A 126 23.83 21.44 56.81
CA THR A 126 23.85 20.18 56.07
C THR A 126 23.14 20.30 54.72
N MET A 127 23.16 19.23 53.92
CA MET A 127 22.56 19.19 52.60
C MET A 127 21.82 17.87 52.34
N CYS A 128 20.74 17.98 51.59
CA CYS A 128 20.01 16.90 50.94
C CYS A 128 20.47 16.80 49.48
N LEU A 129 21.58 16.08 49.24
CA LEU A 129 22.15 15.88 47.91
C LEU A 129 21.40 14.81 47.10
N GLY A 130 20.67 13.92 47.78
CA GLY A 130 19.72 12.99 47.15
C GLY A 130 18.43 13.66 46.66
N GLY A 131 18.27 14.94 46.99
CA GLY A 131 17.13 15.77 46.62
C GLY A 131 15.83 15.41 47.33
N VAL A 132 14.87 16.34 47.26
CA VAL A 132 13.54 16.16 47.83
C VAL A 132 12.85 14.96 47.18
N GLN A 133 12.34 14.06 48.01
CA GLN A 133 11.54 12.92 47.56
C GLN A 133 10.09 13.36 47.47
N ASN A 134 9.39 12.97 46.40
CA ASN A 134 8.03 13.40 46.12
C ASN A 134 7.26 12.25 45.43
N PRO A 135 5.94 12.09 45.65
CA PRO A 135 5.17 11.05 44.96
C PRO A 135 5.27 11.15 43.43
N ALA A 136 5.20 10.01 42.75
CA ALA A 136 5.19 9.96 41.28
C ALA A 136 3.87 10.53 40.73
N VAL A 137 3.93 11.07 39.51
CA VAL A 137 2.72 11.55 38.83
C VAL A 137 1.91 10.38 38.32
N THR A 138 0.63 10.35 38.67
CA THR A 138 -0.36 9.44 38.11
C THR A 138 -1.31 10.24 37.23
N VAL A 139 -1.22 10.05 35.90
CA VAL A 139 -2.23 10.53 34.97
C VAL A 139 -3.14 9.35 34.66
N ASN A 140 -4.45 9.49 34.87
CA ASN A 140 -5.41 8.48 34.44
C ASN A 140 -5.70 8.71 32.94
N GLU A 141 -5.62 7.66 32.12
CA GLU A 141 -5.89 7.72 30.65
C GLU A 141 -7.26 8.36 30.30
N ASP A 142 -8.21 8.36 31.24
CA ASP A 142 -9.54 8.92 31.07
C ASP A 142 -9.58 10.46 30.95
N GLU A 143 -8.48 11.17 31.24
CA GLU A 143 -8.40 12.65 31.18
C GLU A 143 -7.83 13.20 29.86
N GLU A 144 -7.29 12.35 28.97
CA GLU A 144 -6.55 12.78 27.75
C GLU A 144 -7.46 13.13 26.55
N GLY A 145 -8.79 13.01 26.71
CA GLY A 145 -9.77 13.40 25.69
C GLY A 145 -9.84 12.45 24.49
N THR A 146 -10.40 12.92 23.38
CA THR A 146 -10.52 12.15 22.13
C THR A 146 -9.96 12.92 20.94
N TYR A 147 -9.49 12.18 19.94
CA TYR A 147 -8.84 12.71 18.76
C TYR A 147 -9.71 12.56 17.52
N THR A 148 -9.41 13.38 16.51
CA THR A 148 -10.00 13.30 15.18
C THR A 148 -8.90 13.04 14.17
N VAL A 149 -9.09 12.03 13.34
CA VAL A 149 -8.21 11.69 12.23
C VAL A 149 -8.91 11.96 10.90
N TYR A 150 -8.18 12.57 9.98
CA TYR A 150 -8.55 12.69 8.58
C TYR A 150 -7.83 11.60 7.81
N VAL A 151 -8.58 10.69 7.18
CA VAL A 151 -8.01 9.54 6.47
C VAL A 151 -8.23 9.70 4.98
N LYS A 152 -7.23 9.37 4.19
CA LYS A 152 -7.35 9.22 2.73
C LYS A 152 -6.53 8.03 2.26
N ALA A 153 -7.03 7.32 1.25
CA ALA A 153 -6.34 6.23 0.59
C ALA A 153 -6.02 6.64 -0.84
N ARG A 154 -4.76 6.49 -1.27
CA ARG A 154 -4.33 6.83 -2.63
C ARG A 154 -3.80 5.62 -3.38
N TYR A 155 -4.11 5.53 -4.66
CA TYR A 155 -3.43 4.66 -5.59
C TYR A 155 -1.97 5.14 -5.82
N PRO A 156 -1.07 4.27 -6.30
CA PRO A 156 0.32 4.64 -6.60
C PRO A 156 0.45 5.82 -7.58
N ASP A 157 -0.51 5.98 -8.49
CA ASP A 157 -0.60 7.10 -9.45
C ASP A 157 -1.09 8.43 -8.83
N GLY A 158 -1.45 8.44 -7.54
CA GLY A 158 -1.90 9.61 -6.79
C GLY A 158 -3.41 9.85 -6.78
N VAL A 159 -4.20 9.07 -7.53
CA VAL A 159 -5.66 9.14 -7.49
C VAL A 159 -6.17 8.61 -6.14
N LEU A 160 -7.21 9.22 -5.57
CA LEU A 160 -7.78 8.76 -4.29
C LEU A 160 -8.79 7.64 -4.50
N LEU A 161 -8.85 6.70 -3.55
CA LEU A 161 -9.90 5.70 -3.45
C LEU A 161 -11.17 6.37 -2.94
N MET A 162 -12.25 6.28 -3.73
CA MET A 162 -13.54 6.92 -3.47
C MET A 162 -14.60 5.88 -3.10
N ASN A 163 -15.63 6.33 -2.39
CA ASN A 163 -16.83 5.55 -2.08
C ASN A 163 -16.51 4.16 -1.50
N ALA A 164 -15.62 4.11 -0.52
CA ALA A 164 -15.14 2.85 0.05
C ALA A 164 -15.18 2.92 1.57
N ASP A 165 -15.72 1.88 2.20
CA ASP A 165 -15.71 1.75 3.65
C ASP A 165 -14.33 1.33 4.15
N PHE A 166 -14.02 1.66 5.40
CA PHE A 166 -12.87 1.13 6.10
C PHE A 166 -13.16 0.98 7.58
N ASP A 167 -12.42 0.10 8.25
CA ASP A 167 -12.46 -0.04 9.70
C ASP A 167 -11.16 0.48 10.31
N ILE A 168 -11.26 1.33 11.33
CA ILE A 168 -10.14 1.67 12.22
C ILE A 168 -10.11 0.61 13.31
N THR A 169 -8.98 -0.07 13.47
CA THR A 169 -8.80 -1.09 14.51
C THR A 169 -7.67 -0.71 15.46
N ASP A 170 -7.65 -1.33 16.64
CA ASP A 170 -6.46 -1.37 17.48
C ASP A 170 -5.38 -2.28 16.86
N VAL A 171 -4.21 -2.33 17.49
CA VAL A 171 -3.08 -3.17 17.06
C VAL A 171 -3.36 -4.67 17.15
N SER A 172 -4.33 -5.09 17.97
CA SER A 172 -4.77 -6.47 18.16
C SER A 172 -5.89 -6.88 17.19
N GLY A 173 -6.40 -5.96 16.36
CA GLY A 173 -7.46 -6.18 15.39
C GLY A 173 -8.89 -5.90 15.91
N GLY A 174 -9.04 -5.37 17.12
CA GLY A 174 -10.35 -4.93 17.64
C GLY A 174 -10.85 -3.69 16.91
N VAL A 175 -12.06 -3.73 16.36
CA VAL A 175 -12.65 -2.58 15.63
C VAL A 175 -12.95 -1.45 16.63
N LEU A 176 -12.34 -0.29 16.40
CA LEU A 176 -12.51 0.91 17.20
C LEU A 176 -13.60 1.81 16.62
N SER A 177 -13.57 2.05 15.32
CA SER A 177 -14.52 2.93 14.65
C SER A 177 -14.60 2.63 13.15
N PRO A 178 -15.79 2.60 12.54
CA PRO A 178 -15.90 2.56 11.09
C PRO A 178 -15.61 3.93 10.48
N GLY A 179 -15.20 3.93 9.22
CA GLY A 179 -15.04 5.12 8.41
C GLY A 179 -15.48 4.87 6.96
N HIS A 180 -15.65 5.96 6.23
CA HIS A 180 -16.06 5.93 4.83
C HIS A 180 -15.30 6.99 4.05
N PHE A 181 -14.67 6.60 2.93
CA PHE A 181 -14.12 7.53 1.96
C PHE A 181 -15.25 8.06 1.09
N ASP A 182 -15.45 9.37 1.11
CA ASP A 182 -16.48 10.06 0.32
C ASP A 182 -16.14 10.10 -1.19
N ASP A 183 -16.95 10.84 -1.94
CA ASP A 183 -16.79 11.08 -3.38
C ASP A 183 -15.51 11.87 -3.73
N SER A 184 -14.86 12.49 -2.73
CA SER A 184 -13.56 13.13 -2.84
C SER A 184 -12.40 12.23 -2.41
N GLY A 185 -12.69 11.01 -1.96
CA GLY A 185 -11.73 10.04 -1.45
C GLY A 185 -11.14 10.40 -0.09
N LYS A 186 -11.87 11.20 0.70
CA LYS A 186 -11.46 11.66 2.03
C LYS A 186 -12.43 11.17 3.08
N SER A 187 -11.95 11.09 4.32
CA SER A 187 -12.75 10.71 5.47
C SER A 187 -12.35 11.49 6.71
N LYS A 188 -13.29 11.62 7.64
CA LYS A 188 -13.09 12.22 8.97
C LYS A 188 -13.70 11.31 10.02
N VAL A 189 -12.87 10.83 10.94
CA VAL A 189 -13.31 10.00 12.07
C VAL A 189 -12.92 10.69 13.38
N SER A 190 -13.90 10.97 14.24
CA SER A 190 -13.73 11.62 15.55
C SER A 190 -14.03 10.65 16.69
N GLY A 191 -13.56 10.97 17.89
CA GLY A 191 -13.89 10.19 19.10
C GLY A 191 -12.93 9.04 19.38
N LEU A 192 -11.76 9.02 18.74
CA LEU A 192 -10.74 8.01 18.98
C LEU A 192 -9.99 8.30 20.29
N LYS A 193 -9.78 7.28 21.11
CA LYS A 193 -8.87 7.35 22.26
C LYS A 193 -7.41 7.47 21.77
N PRO A 194 -6.50 8.07 22.57
CA PRO A 194 -5.08 8.10 22.23
C PRO A 194 -4.52 6.69 22.05
N GLY A 195 -3.45 6.59 21.25
CA GLY A 195 -2.75 5.34 21.00
C GLY A 195 -2.69 4.89 19.54
N GLN A 196 -2.28 3.63 19.39
CA GLN A 196 -1.94 3.04 18.12
C GLN A 196 -3.16 2.43 17.41
N ILE A 197 -3.33 2.77 16.14
CA ILE A 197 -4.46 2.34 15.30
C ILE A 197 -3.97 1.77 13.96
N LYS A 198 -4.79 0.91 13.34
CA LYS A 198 -4.62 0.43 11.96
C LYS A 198 -5.83 0.81 11.13
N ILE A 199 -5.65 0.91 9.82
CA ILE A 199 -6.72 1.21 8.85
C ILE A 199 -6.91 -0.01 7.96
N LEU A 200 -8.12 -0.56 7.90
CA LEU A 200 -8.47 -1.68 7.03
C LEU A 200 -9.50 -1.22 6.01
N ALA A 201 -9.02 -0.81 4.83
CA ALA A 201 -9.90 -0.39 3.74
C ALA A 201 -10.57 -1.57 3.05
N LYS A 202 -11.82 -1.36 2.63
CA LYS A 202 -12.62 -2.28 1.80
C LYS A 202 -12.63 -1.77 0.36
N GLU A 203 -13.12 -2.60 -0.55
CA GLU A 203 -13.25 -2.19 -1.96
C GLU A 203 -14.25 -1.04 -2.09
N SER A 204 -14.05 -0.21 -3.10
CA SER A 204 -15.02 0.81 -3.48
C SER A 204 -16.38 0.20 -3.84
N THR A 205 -17.45 0.96 -3.68
CA THR A 205 -18.76 0.63 -4.24
C THR A 205 -18.89 1.01 -5.71
N ASP A 206 -17.94 1.77 -6.24
CA ASP A 206 -17.94 2.19 -7.64
C ASP A 206 -17.69 1.01 -8.58
N GLU A 207 -18.32 1.07 -9.76
CA GLU A 207 -18.06 0.12 -10.83
C GLU A 207 -16.58 0.15 -11.21
N PHE A 208 -16.01 -1.03 -11.46
CA PHE A 208 -14.63 -1.11 -11.89
C PHE A 208 -14.48 -0.62 -13.33
N VAL A 209 -13.68 0.42 -13.52
CA VAL A 209 -13.35 0.98 -14.82
C VAL A 209 -11.87 0.71 -15.10
N THR A 210 -11.61 0.00 -16.20
CA THR A 210 -10.24 -0.24 -16.68
C THR A 210 -9.62 1.06 -17.17
N THR A 211 -8.33 1.23 -16.88
CA THR A 211 -7.52 2.29 -17.47
C THR A 211 -7.27 1.93 -18.93
N PRO A 212 -7.66 2.77 -19.91
CA PRO A 212 -7.42 2.47 -21.31
C PRO A 212 -5.92 2.39 -21.59
N VAL A 213 -5.47 1.25 -22.13
CA VAL A 213 -4.06 1.01 -22.50
C VAL A 213 -3.90 0.86 -24.02
N ARG A 214 -4.97 0.43 -24.72
CA ARG A 214 -4.93 0.23 -26.17
C ARG A 214 -4.81 1.59 -26.87
N ILE A 215 -3.97 1.63 -27.90
CA ILE A 215 -3.72 2.80 -28.73
C ILE A 215 -4.07 2.49 -30.17
N THR A 216 -4.37 3.51 -30.99
CA THR A 216 -4.68 3.33 -32.40
C THR A 216 -3.55 2.58 -33.11
N ASN A 217 -3.92 1.57 -33.91
CA ASN A 217 -2.98 0.82 -34.71
C ASN A 217 -2.65 1.60 -36.00
N PRO A 218 -1.40 2.07 -36.20
CA PRO A 218 -1.01 2.80 -37.40
C PRO A 218 -1.01 1.95 -38.68
N HIS A 219 -1.21 0.63 -38.54
CA HIS A 219 -1.23 -0.32 -39.65
C HIS A 219 -2.62 -0.86 -39.96
N TYR A 220 -3.66 -0.38 -39.27
CA TYR A 220 -5.03 -0.82 -39.50
C TYR A 220 -5.47 -0.51 -40.95
N LEU A 221 -5.95 -1.53 -41.65
CA LEU A 221 -6.43 -1.44 -43.03
C LEU A 221 -7.73 -2.26 -43.15
N PRO A 222 -8.91 -1.63 -43.03
CA PRO A 222 -10.19 -2.34 -43.08
C PRO A 222 -10.44 -2.98 -44.45
N ASP A 223 -10.13 -2.22 -45.51
CA ASP A 223 -10.23 -2.62 -46.90
C ASP A 223 -8.83 -2.67 -47.50
N TYR A 224 -8.40 -3.86 -47.92
CA TYR A 224 -7.04 -4.06 -48.40
C TYR A 224 -7.02 -4.96 -49.64
N ASN A 225 -6.77 -4.35 -50.80
CA ASN A 225 -6.65 -5.04 -52.08
C ASN A 225 -5.57 -6.14 -52.01
N ASP A 226 -5.85 -7.31 -52.59
CA ASP A 226 -4.95 -8.46 -52.61
C ASP A 226 -3.58 -8.15 -53.20
N TYR A 227 -3.50 -7.43 -54.33
CA TYR A 227 -2.23 -7.10 -54.98
C TYR A 227 -1.35 -6.25 -54.07
N ASP A 228 -1.90 -5.17 -53.53
CA ASP A 228 -1.19 -4.30 -52.59
C ASP A 228 -0.80 -5.05 -51.32
N PHE A 229 -1.69 -5.92 -50.82
CA PHE A 229 -1.44 -6.74 -49.64
C PHE A 229 -0.22 -7.63 -49.84
N PHE A 230 -0.20 -8.38 -50.93
CA PHE A 230 0.89 -9.30 -51.18
C PHE A 230 2.21 -8.59 -51.50
N ASP A 231 2.17 -7.41 -52.14
CA ASP A 231 3.39 -6.62 -52.40
C ASP A 231 4.04 -6.19 -51.09
N ARG A 232 3.22 -5.81 -50.10
CA ARG A 232 3.72 -5.44 -48.77
C ARG A 232 4.12 -6.65 -47.94
N SER A 233 3.41 -7.77 -48.04
CA SER A 233 3.75 -8.98 -47.28
C SER A 233 5.08 -9.58 -47.75
N ALA A 234 5.43 -9.41 -49.02
CA ALA A 234 6.71 -9.84 -49.57
C ALA A 234 7.92 -8.95 -49.15
N GLN A 235 7.70 -7.79 -48.52
CA GLN A 235 8.77 -6.93 -47.99
C GLN A 235 9.88 -6.58 -49.00
N GLY A 236 9.50 -6.36 -50.26
CA GLY A 236 10.46 -6.06 -51.35
C GLY A 236 11.21 -7.29 -51.88
N GLN A 237 10.87 -8.49 -51.41
CA GLN A 237 11.24 -9.74 -52.08
C GLN A 237 10.37 -9.93 -53.33
N GLN A 238 10.87 -10.70 -54.30
CA GLN A 238 10.10 -11.01 -55.49
C GLN A 238 8.81 -11.72 -55.10
N THR A 239 7.71 -11.10 -55.46
CA THR A 239 6.37 -11.60 -55.20
C THR A 239 6.02 -12.77 -56.12
N PHE A 240 5.16 -13.67 -55.67
CA PHE A 240 4.86 -14.96 -56.32
C PHE A 240 4.21 -14.85 -57.72
N TRP A 241 3.78 -13.66 -58.16
CA TRP A 241 3.18 -13.42 -59.48
C TRP A 241 4.14 -12.86 -60.54
N HIS A 242 5.43 -12.69 -60.22
CA HIS A 242 6.44 -12.30 -61.21
C HIS A 242 7.20 -13.53 -61.73
N PRO A 243 7.05 -13.91 -63.01
CA PRO A 243 7.70 -15.10 -63.57
C PRO A 243 9.21 -15.00 -63.50
N ASN A 244 9.84 -16.08 -63.04
CA ASN A 244 11.28 -16.19 -62.96
C ASN A 244 11.84 -16.39 -64.37
N ARG A 245 12.57 -15.39 -64.91
CA ARG A 245 12.98 -15.39 -66.33
C ARG A 245 13.96 -16.53 -66.72
N ILE A 246 14.40 -17.40 -65.80
CA ILE A 246 15.55 -18.31 -66.00
C ILE A 246 15.31 -19.78 -65.57
N ALA A 247 14.15 -20.18 -65.03
CA ALA A 247 13.93 -21.58 -64.58
C ALA A 247 13.08 -22.43 -65.56
N PRO A 248 13.29 -23.77 -65.66
CA PRO A 248 12.50 -24.66 -66.50
C PRO A 248 11.01 -24.69 -66.09
N PRO A 249 10.09 -25.16 -66.95
CA PRO A 249 8.62 -25.01 -66.78
C PRO A 249 7.99 -25.73 -65.58
N VAL A 250 8.78 -26.40 -64.74
CA VAL A 250 8.31 -27.22 -63.62
C VAL A 250 8.56 -26.52 -62.26
N GLU A 251 9.38 -25.46 -62.23
CA GLU A 251 9.69 -24.69 -61.03
C GLU A 251 9.49 -23.18 -61.29
N GLY A 252 8.23 -22.77 -61.48
CA GLY A 252 7.85 -21.36 -61.39
C GLY A 252 7.90 -20.89 -59.93
N TRP A 253 8.81 -19.97 -59.61
CA TRP A 253 9.15 -19.50 -58.25
C TRP A 253 8.00 -18.88 -57.43
N GLY A 254 8.07 -19.05 -56.09
CA GLY A 254 7.20 -18.39 -55.10
C GLY A 254 6.06 -19.27 -54.55
N THR A 255 6.15 -20.59 -54.69
CA THR A 255 5.06 -21.52 -54.37
C THR A 255 5.05 -21.89 -52.89
N MET A 256 3.89 -21.85 -52.25
CA MET A 256 3.72 -22.48 -50.94
C MET A 256 3.98 -23.99 -51.03
N GLY A 257 4.70 -24.53 -50.07
CA GLY A 257 4.93 -25.97 -49.96
C GLY A 257 3.67 -26.76 -49.62
N PRO A 258 3.74 -28.11 -49.63
CA PRO A 258 2.61 -28.98 -49.28
C PRO A 258 2.22 -28.95 -47.79
N SER A 259 3.05 -28.35 -46.93
CA SER A 259 2.77 -28.09 -45.52
C SER A 259 2.47 -26.60 -45.35
N LEU A 260 1.23 -26.27 -45.00
CA LEU A 260 0.76 -24.90 -44.84
C LEU A 260 1.50 -24.16 -43.73
N THR A 261 1.56 -24.77 -42.55
CA THR A 261 2.01 -24.16 -41.29
C THR A 261 3.53 -24.11 -41.17
N ALA A 262 4.26 -24.94 -41.92
CA ALA A 262 5.71 -24.85 -42.08
C ALA A 262 6.13 -23.85 -43.19
N ASP A 263 5.17 -23.35 -43.98
CA ASP A 263 5.47 -22.45 -45.08
C ASP A 263 5.71 -21.01 -44.60
N ARG A 264 6.84 -20.43 -45.03
CA ARG A 264 7.21 -19.06 -44.66
C ARG A 264 6.24 -18.02 -45.21
N TYR A 265 5.77 -18.16 -46.46
CA TYR A 265 4.87 -17.18 -47.07
C TYR A 265 3.51 -17.19 -46.40
N PHE A 266 3.03 -18.36 -45.99
CA PHE A 266 1.82 -18.43 -45.17
C PHE A 266 1.99 -17.71 -43.84
N ALA A 267 3.12 -17.92 -43.14
CA ALA A 267 3.40 -17.22 -41.90
C ALA A 267 3.48 -15.68 -42.10
N ASP A 268 4.08 -15.22 -43.19
CA ASP A 268 4.16 -13.80 -43.53
C ASP A 268 2.77 -13.21 -43.85
N ILE A 269 1.89 -13.95 -44.53
CA ILE A 269 0.49 -13.58 -44.77
C ILE A 269 -0.27 -13.45 -43.45
N VAL A 270 -0.21 -14.45 -42.56
CA VAL A 270 -0.91 -14.40 -41.27
C VAL A 270 -0.41 -13.22 -40.44
N LYS A 271 0.91 -12.99 -40.39
CA LYS A 271 1.50 -11.84 -39.67
C LYS A 271 1.05 -10.50 -40.24
N ALA A 272 1.04 -10.34 -41.55
CA ALA A 272 0.60 -9.12 -42.22
C ALA A 272 -0.89 -8.86 -41.99
N GLU A 273 -1.73 -9.88 -42.15
CA GLU A 273 -3.18 -9.75 -41.97
C GLU A 273 -3.52 -9.46 -40.50
N THR A 274 -2.94 -10.20 -39.55
CA THR A 274 -3.14 -9.95 -38.10
C THR A 274 -2.75 -8.53 -37.72
N LYS A 275 -1.64 -8.02 -38.26
CA LYS A 275 -1.16 -6.65 -38.00
C LYS A 275 -2.06 -5.58 -38.59
N ALA A 276 -2.72 -5.85 -39.72
CA ALA A 276 -3.60 -4.91 -40.40
C ALA A 276 -5.06 -4.98 -39.93
N HIS A 277 -5.44 -6.07 -39.25
CA HIS A 277 -6.83 -6.37 -38.94
C HIS A 277 -7.43 -5.54 -37.80
N PHE A 278 -6.70 -5.35 -36.70
CA PHE A 278 -7.24 -4.68 -35.51
C PHE A 278 -7.09 -3.16 -35.58
N GLU A 279 -8.15 -2.43 -35.25
CA GLU A 279 -8.16 -0.95 -35.21
C GLU A 279 -7.23 -0.40 -34.12
N PHE A 280 -7.12 -1.12 -33.00
CA PHE A 280 -6.26 -0.77 -31.88
C PHE A 280 -5.20 -1.83 -31.64
N ARG A 281 -4.13 -1.43 -30.96
CA ARG A 281 -3.05 -2.32 -30.51
C ARG A 281 -2.77 -2.11 -29.04
N HIS A 282 -2.38 -3.19 -28.37
CA HIS A 282 -1.81 -3.10 -27.04
C HIS A 282 -0.29 -2.83 -27.14
N PRO A 283 0.31 -1.96 -26.31
CA PRO A 283 1.75 -1.71 -26.31
C PRO A 283 2.57 -2.98 -25.99
N ASP A 284 2.13 -3.74 -24.99
CA ASP A 284 2.86 -4.90 -24.47
C ASP A 284 2.56 -6.24 -25.17
N PHE A 285 1.52 -6.31 -26.01
CA PHE A 285 1.20 -7.52 -26.76
C PHE A 285 1.47 -7.30 -28.25
N GLN A 286 2.19 -8.23 -28.87
CA GLN A 286 2.60 -8.12 -30.27
C GLN A 286 1.66 -8.93 -31.18
N PHE A 287 1.27 -8.33 -32.31
CA PHE A 287 0.49 -9.03 -33.35
C PHE A 287 1.18 -10.30 -33.87
N SER A 288 2.51 -10.31 -33.91
CA SER A 288 3.31 -11.49 -34.31
C SER A 288 3.04 -12.71 -33.41
N VAL A 289 2.85 -12.51 -32.12
CA VAL A 289 2.61 -13.60 -31.16
C VAL A 289 1.20 -14.18 -31.34
N LEU A 290 0.20 -13.33 -31.62
CA LEU A 290 -1.13 -13.80 -31.98
C LEU A 290 -1.12 -14.56 -33.32
N ALA A 291 -0.43 -14.02 -34.33
CA ALA A 291 -0.25 -14.69 -35.62
C ALA A 291 0.40 -16.08 -35.48
N GLU A 292 1.44 -16.19 -34.67
CA GLU A 292 2.11 -17.47 -34.37
C GLU A 292 1.20 -18.43 -33.60
N SER A 293 0.37 -17.91 -32.68
CA SER A 293 -0.64 -18.71 -31.98
C SER A 293 -1.71 -19.26 -32.95
N LEU A 294 -2.12 -18.47 -33.95
CA LEU A 294 -3.06 -18.90 -34.98
C LEU A 294 -2.45 -19.98 -35.88
N ILE A 295 -1.19 -19.80 -36.33
CA ILE A 295 -0.49 -20.80 -37.14
C ILE A 295 -0.35 -22.12 -36.37
N ALA A 296 0.07 -22.06 -35.10
CA ALA A 296 0.15 -23.24 -34.24
C ALA A 296 -1.23 -23.88 -34.03
N GLY A 297 -2.29 -23.08 -33.90
CA GLY A 297 -3.66 -23.55 -33.81
C GLY A 297 -4.14 -24.30 -35.05
N ILE A 298 -3.83 -23.77 -36.24
CA ILE A 298 -4.13 -24.42 -37.52
C ILE A 298 -3.39 -25.76 -37.64
N ASP A 299 -2.15 -25.83 -37.12
CA ASP A 299 -1.31 -27.03 -37.17
C ASP A 299 -1.79 -28.13 -36.22
N SER A 300 -1.98 -27.80 -34.94
CA SER A 300 -2.17 -28.81 -33.89
C SER A 300 -3.62 -29.13 -33.58
N LEU A 301 -4.55 -28.17 -33.76
CA LEU A 301 -5.94 -28.25 -33.32
C LEU A 301 -6.07 -28.66 -31.83
N SER A 302 -5.10 -28.30 -31.00
CA SER A 302 -5.04 -28.72 -29.59
C SER A 302 -5.64 -27.67 -28.65
N ASP A 303 -6.14 -28.09 -27.49
CA ASP A 303 -6.65 -27.15 -26.47
C ASP A 303 -5.60 -26.09 -26.09
N THR A 304 -4.34 -26.48 -26.01
CA THR A 304 -3.21 -25.60 -25.68
C THR A 304 -2.95 -24.52 -26.73
N SER A 305 -3.19 -24.80 -28.02
CA SER A 305 -3.04 -23.79 -29.07
C SER A 305 -4.20 -22.80 -29.03
N PHE A 306 -5.43 -23.26 -28.79
CA PHE A 306 -6.58 -22.38 -28.58
C PHE A 306 -6.44 -21.52 -27.33
N ASP A 307 -5.85 -22.05 -26.26
CA ASP A 307 -5.49 -21.30 -25.06
C ASP A 307 -4.51 -20.15 -25.36
N SER A 308 -3.55 -20.40 -26.25
CA SER A 308 -2.59 -19.38 -26.70
C SER A 308 -3.28 -18.30 -27.54
N VAL A 309 -4.19 -18.69 -28.42
CA VAL A 309 -5.00 -17.76 -29.21
C VAL A 309 -5.89 -16.90 -28.31
N LEU A 310 -6.54 -17.50 -27.30
CA LEU A 310 -7.32 -16.77 -26.30
C LEU A 310 -6.47 -15.74 -25.55
N ALA A 311 -5.33 -16.18 -24.99
CA ALA A 311 -4.48 -15.33 -24.16
C ALA A 311 -3.86 -14.16 -24.94
N ASN A 312 -3.54 -14.36 -26.22
CA ASN A 312 -2.94 -13.32 -27.06
C ASN A 312 -3.98 -12.51 -27.85
N GLY A 313 -5.18 -13.02 -28.03
CA GLY A 313 -6.27 -12.36 -28.75
C GLY A 313 -7.05 -11.37 -27.88
N LEU A 314 -7.32 -11.72 -26.61
CA LEU A 314 -8.09 -10.86 -25.70
C LEU A 314 -7.55 -9.42 -25.62
N PRO A 315 -6.25 -9.17 -25.39
CA PRO A 315 -5.71 -7.81 -25.30
C PRO A 315 -5.79 -7.00 -26.61
N MET A 316 -5.96 -7.68 -27.75
CA MET A 316 -6.12 -7.03 -29.05
C MET A 316 -7.54 -6.54 -29.28
N VAL A 317 -8.52 -7.21 -28.67
CA VAL A 317 -9.94 -7.04 -28.97
C VAL A 317 -10.66 -6.15 -27.96
N MET A 318 -10.31 -6.21 -26.67
CA MET A 318 -11.02 -5.51 -25.60
C MET A 318 -10.07 -4.83 -24.61
N GLU A 319 -10.52 -3.75 -23.97
CA GLU A 319 -9.69 -2.96 -23.04
C GLU A 319 -9.29 -3.76 -21.80
N GLU A 320 -10.20 -4.54 -21.24
CA GLU A 320 -9.92 -5.45 -20.12
C GLU A 320 -9.15 -6.72 -20.54
N GLY A 321 -8.80 -6.85 -21.82
CA GLY A 321 -8.26 -8.08 -22.39
C GLY A 321 -6.93 -8.51 -21.78
N GLU A 322 -6.09 -7.57 -21.35
CA GLU A 322 -4.88 -7.86 -20.58
C GLU A 322 -5.22 -8.55 -19.24
N ILE A 323 -6.17 -8.00 -18.49
CA ILE A 323 -6.59 -8.54 -17.19
C ILE A 323 -7.09 -9.98 -17.36
N LEU A 324 -7.93 -10.22 -18.37
CA LEU A 324 -8.45 -11.56 -18.66
C LEU A 324 -7.35 -12.52 -19.14
N SER A 325 -6.42 -12.04 -19.95
CA SER A 325 -5.27 -12.82 -20.40
C SER A 325 -4.37 -13.24 -19.22
N VAL A 326 -4.16 -12.35 -18.26
CA VAL A 326 -3.38 -12.63 -17.04
C VAL A 326 -4.14 -13.60 -16.15
N LEU A 327 -5.42 -13.33 -15.88
CA LEU A 327 -6.32 -14.21 -15.13
C LEU A 327 -6.27 -15.64 -15.68
N PHE A 328 -6.35 -15.78 -16.99
CA PHE A 328 -6.29 -17.07 -17.66
C PHE A 328 -4.95 -17.78 -17.49
N ARG A 329 -3.84 -17.04 -17.52
CA ARG A 329 -2.47 -17.57 -17.40
C ARG A 329 -2.00 -17.72 -15.95
N LEU A 330 -2.79 -17.32 -14.96
CA LEU A 330 -2.39 -17.42 -13.55
C LEU A 330 -2.00 -18.85 -13.17
N PRO A 331 -0.91 -19.02 -12.41
CA PRO A 331 -0.52 -20.32 -11.88
C PRO A 331 -1.53 -20.77 -10.81
N LYS A 332 -1.55 -22.08 -10.52
CA LYS A 332 -2.51 -22.67 -9.56
C LYS A 332 -2.39 -22.16 -8.12
N HIS A 333 -1.26 -21.56 -7.74
CA HIS A 333 -0.96 -21.10 -6.39
C HIS A 333 -1.13 -19.58 -6.22
N GLU A 334 -1.66 -18.89 -7.24
CA GLU A 334 -1.93 -17.46 -7.12
C GLU A 334 -3.09 -17.19 -6.16
N THR A 335 -3.08 -16.02 -5.51
CA THR A 335 -4.09 -15.62 -4.53
C THR A 335 -5.03 -14.54 -5.08
N ALA A 336 -6.23 -14.45 -4.51
CA ALA A 336 -7.17 -13.38 -4.82
C ALA A 336 -6.55 -12.01 -4.58
N ASP A 337 -5.82 -11.84 -3.47
CA ASP A 337 -5.17 -10.58 -3.09
C ASP A 337 -4.26 -10.04 -4.20
N ARG A 338 -3.37 -10.87 -4.74
CA ARG A 338 -2.42 -10.45 -5.79
C ARG A 338 -3.11 -10.16 -7.11
N MET A 339 -4.10 -10.95 -7.50
CA MET A 339 -4.86 -10.69 -8.73
C MET A 339 -5.69 -9.40 -8.61
N LEU A 340 -6.32 -9.16 -7.46
CA LEU A 340 -7.09 -7.93 -7.24
C LEU A 340 -6.17 -6.71 -7.15
N ALA A 341 -4.98 -6.84 -6.54
CA ALA A 341 -3.96 -5.80 -6.60
C ALA A 341 -3.56 -5.50 -8.05
N TYR A 342 -3.27 -6.53 -8.85
CA TYR A 342 -2.99 -6.37 -10.27
C TYR A 342 -4.09 -5.60 -11.00
N MET A 343 -5.37 -5.90 -10.72
CA MET A 343 -6.50 -5.15 -11.28
C MET A 343 -6.54 -3.69 -10.81
N ARG A 344 -6.31 -3.41 -9.52
CA ARG A 344 -6.25 -2.03 -8.98
C ARG A 344 -5.13 -1.19 -9.62
N ALA A 345 -4.07 -1.82 -10.13
CA ALA A 345 -3.07 -1.13 -10.96
C ALA A 345 -3.54 -0.81 -12.39
N ARG A 346 -4.52 -1.54 -12.92
CA ARG A 346 -5.06 -1.35 -14.29
C ARG A 346 -6.46 -0.75 -14.32
N GLY A 347 -6.99 -0.29 -13.20
CA GLY A 347 -8.33 0.27 -13.12
C GLY A 347 -8.66 0.82 -11.75
N LYS A 348 -9.82 1.47 -11.65
CA LYS A 348 -10.36 2.07 -10.42
C LYS A 348 -11.75 1.51 -10.16
N GLY A 349 -12.23 1.55 -8.92
CA GLY A 349 -13.51 0.96 -8.51
C GLY A 349 -13.33 -0.46 -7.94
N ASN A 350 -14.35 -1.30 -8.06
CA ASN A 350 -14.40 -2.60 -7.38
C ASN A 350 -14.01 -3.81 -8.25
N PRO A 351 -12.75 -4.30 -8.18
CA PRO A 351 -12.31 -5.44 -8.98
C PRO A 351 -13.01 -6.77 -8.61
N GLN A 352 -13.48 -6.93 -7.37
CA GLN A 352 -14.18 -8.15 -6.93
C GLN A 352 -15.56 -8.26 -7.58
N VAL A 353 -16.34 -7.17 -7.54
CA VAL A 353 -17.66 -7.10 -8.18
C VAL A 353 -17.52 -7.27 -9.69
N PHE A 354 -16.47 -6.69 -10.29
CA PHE A 354 -16.17 -6.85 -11.70
C PHE A 354 -15.98 -8.31 -12.10
N ILE A 355 -15.12 -9.07 -11.41
CA ILE A 355 -14.90 -10.48 -11.74
C ILE A 355 -16.17 -11.30 -11.54
N ASN A 356 -16.85 -11.12 -10.40
CA ASN A 356 -18.03 -11.93 -10.05
C ASN A 356 -19.21 -11.71 -11.01
N ASN A 357 -19.32 -10.51 -11.58
CA ASN A 357 -20.39 -10.15 -12.51
C ASN A 357 -19.90 -9.96 -13.95
N TYR A 358 -18.71 -10.47 -14.29
CA TYR A 358 -18.11 -10.24 -15.60
C TYR A 358 -18.99 -10.85 -16.72
N PRO A 359 -19.30 -10.11 -17.80
CA PRO A 359 -20.16 -10.60 -18.88
C PRO A 359 -19.41 -11.55 -19.85
N TRP A 360 -19.07 -12.75 -19.37
CA TRP A 360 -18.30 -13.77 -20.10
C TRP A 360 -18.81 -14.07 -21.50
N ASP A 361 -20.13 -14.15 -21.68
CA ASP A 361 -20.73 -14.42 -22.99
C ASP A 361 -20.51 -13.29 -23.99
N LYS A 362 -20.50 -12.03 -23.55
CA LYS A 362 -20.23 -10.87 -24.40
C LYS A 362 -18.76 -10.89 -24.84
N ALA A 363 -17.85 -11.10 -23.90
CA ALA A 363 -16.41 -11.18 -24.18
C ALA A 363 -16.09 -12.30 -25.19
N LYS A 364 -16.66 -13.49 -24.96
CA LYS A 364 -16.55 -14.63 -25.87
C LYS A 364 -17.05 -14.33 -27.27
N LYS A 365 -18.26 -13.77 -27.41
CA LYS A 365 -18.82 -13.41 -28.71
C LYS A 365 -17.95 -12.39 -29.44
N THR A 366 -17.46 -11.39 -28.73
CA THR A 366 -16.61 -10.33 -29.30
C THR A 366 -15.31 -10.92 -29.82
N LEU A 367 -14.59 -11.72 -29.02
CA LEU A 367 -13.35 -12.35 -29.45
C LEU A 367 -13.56 -13.33 -30.61
N ASN A 368 -14.62 -14.16 -30.55
CA ASN A 368 -14.91 -15.10 -31.63
C ASN A 368 -15.16 -14.38 -32.96
N SER A 369 -15.99 -13.34 -32.95
CA SER A 369 -16.32 -12.58 -34.17
C SER A 369 -15.07 -12.00 -34.81
N GLU A 370 -14.22 -11.32 -34.04
CA GLU A 370 -12.99 -10.71 -34.54
C GLU A 370 -12.01 -11.76 -35.10
N LEU A 371 -11.86 -12.90 -34.42
CA LEU A 371 -10.97 -13.96 -34.90
C LEU A 371 -11.53 -14.70 -36.12
N GLU A 372 -12.85 -14.88 -36.23
CA GLU A 372 -13.51 -15.43 -37.41
C GLU A 372 -13.33 -14.50 -38.62
N ASP A 373 -13.48 -13.20 -38.44
CA ASP A 373 -13.25 -12.20 -39.49
C ASP A 373 -11.78 -12.19 -39.93
N LEU A 374 -10.83 -12.26 -38.99
CA LEU A 374 -9.40 -12.38 -39.30
C LEU A 374 -9.09 -13.67 -40.10
N LEU A 375 -9.61 -14.82 -39.65
CA LEU A 375 -9.41 -16.09 -40.36
C LEU A 375 -10.05 -16.08 -41.74
N SER A 376 -11.21 -15.44 -41.90
CA SER A 376 -11.87 -15.26 -43.19
C SER A 376 -11.00 -14.47 -44.16
N LYS A 377 -10.37 -13.37 -43.70
CA LYS A 377 -9.41 -12.61 -44.51
C LYS A 377 -8.17 -13.44 -44.88
N ILE A 378 -7.58 -14.16 -43.93
CA ILE A 378 -6.42 -15.05 -44.17
C ILE A 378 -6.76 -16.12 -45.21
N LYS A 379 -7.91 -16.77 -45.07
CA LYS A 379 -8.42 -17.75 -46.04
C LYS A 379 -8.59 -17.10 -47.42
N GLY A 380 -9.21 -15.93 -47.48
CA GLY A 380 -9.42 -15.18 -48.72
C GLY A 380 -8.11 -14.91 -49.46
N ARG A 381 -7.02 -14.58 -48.75
CA ARG A 381 -5.69 -14.46 -49.38
C ARG A 381 -5.27 -15.77 -50.06
N VAL A 382 -5.39 -16.91 -49.39
CA VAL A 382 -5.03 -18.21 -49.97
C VAL A 382 -5.94 -18.58 -51.15
N GLU A 383 -7.23 -18.21 -51.11
CA GLU A 383 -8.16 -18.39 -52.24
C GLU A 383 -7.81 -17.53 -53.45
N SER A 384 -7.30 -16.31 -53.23
CA SER A 384 -6.79 -15.45 -54.29
C SER A 384 -5.53 -16.04 -54.94
N LEU A 385 -4.62 -16.64 -54.15
CA LEU A 385 -3.47 -17.41 -54.68
C LEU A 385 -3.92 -18.58 -55.55
N LYS A 386 -4.92 -19.34 -55.07
CA LYS A 386 -5.52 -20.46 -55.80
C LYS A 386 -6.11 -20.01 -57.14
N SER A 387 -6.86 -18.91 -57.11
CA SER A 387 -7.54 -18.35 -58.29
C SER A 387 -6.52 -17.88 -59.32
N GLU A 388 -5.45 -17.23 -58.88
CA GLU A 388 -4.38 -16.76 -59.75
C GLU A 388 -3.57 -17.93 -60.35
N ALA A 389 -3.25 -18.96 -59.56
CA ALA A 389 -2.61 -20.18 -60.05
C ALA A 389 -3.47 -20.87 -61.13
N SER A 390 -4.78 -20.92 -60.92
CA SER A 390 -5.74 -21.46 -61.90
C SER A 390 -5.74 -20.63 -63.19
N ARG A 391 -5.77 -19.29 -63.07
CA ARG A 391 -5.74 -18.35 -64.21
C ARG A 391 -4.47 -18.51 -65.07
N LEU A 392 -3.35 -18.81 -64.43
CA LEU A 392 -2.06 -19.04 -65.09
C LEU A 392 -1.84 -20.50 -65.55
N ASN A 393 -2.83 -21.38 -65.40
CA ASN A 393 -2.79 -22.82 -65.74
C ASN A 393 -1.80 -23.67 -64.92
N TYR A 394 -1.49 -23.27 -63.68
CA TYR A 394 -0.70 -24.08 -62.74
C TYR A 394 -1.58 -25.04 -61.94
N VAL A 395 -2.08 -26.08 -62.60
CA VAL A 395 -3.08 -27.03 -62.05
C VAL A 395 -2.65 -27.67 -60.73
N TYR A 396 -1.39 -28.11 -60.62
CA TYR A 396 -0.85 -28.71 -59.40
C TYR A 396 -0.96 -27.77 -58.19
N LEU A 397 -0.62 -26.49 -58.38
CA LEU A 397 -0.68 -25.49 -57.32
C LEU A 397 -2.13 -25.18 -56.93
N SER A 398 -3.00 -24.98 -57.92
CA SER A 398 -4.40 -24.64 -57.64
C SER A 398 -5.19 -25.79 -57.01
N SER A 399 -5.04 -27.01 -57.53
CA SER A 399 -5.92 -28.14 -57.22
C SER A 399 -5.37 -29.05 -56.13
N ASP A 400 -4.04 -29.19 -56.01
CA ASP A 400 -3.44 -30.12 -55.04
C ASP A 400 -2.88 -29.40 -53.81
N ILE A 401 -2.35 -28.17 -53.97
CA ILE A 401 -1.73 -27.41 -52.89
C ILE A 401 -2.71 -26.43 -52.25
N TYR A 402 -3.15 -25.39 -52.97
CA TYR A 402 -3.96 -24.33 -52.38
C TYR A 402 -5.36 -24.79 -51.98
N GLU A 403 -5.99 -25.70 -52.72
CA GLU A 403 -7.26 -26.32 -52.32
C GLU A 403 -7.16 -26.98 -50.94
N LYS A 404 -6.07 -27.74 -50.72
CA LYS A 404 -5.81 -28.41 -49.44
C LYS A 404 -5.59 -27.39 -48.33
N HIS A 405 -4.81 -26.35 -48.59
CA HIS A 405 -4.54 -25.29 -47.63
C HIS A 405 -5.81 -24.55 -47.20
N VAL A 406 -6.68 -24.19 -48.15
CA VAL A 406 -7.99 -23.60 -47.87
C VAL A 406 -8.83 -24.54 -47.00
N SER A 407 -8.87 -25.83 -47.33
CA SER A 407 -9.58 -26.85 -46.53
C SER A 407 -9.04 -26.97 -45.10
N THR A 408 -7.73 -26.87 -44.91
CA THR A 408 -7.09 -26.87 -43.59
C THR A 408 -7.53 -25.65 -42.77
N ILE A 409 -7.52 -24.44 -43.35
CA ILE A 409 -7.98 -23.22 -42.66
C ILE A 409 -9.47 -23.32 -42.31
N ASP A 410 -10.30 -23.81 -43.24
CA ASP A 410 -11.74 -24.03 -42.99
C ASP A 410 -12.00 -25.01 -41.85
N THR A 411 -11.16 -26.06 -41.74
CA THR A 411 -11.26 -27.04 -40.65
C THR A 411 -10.95 -26.40 -39.30
N TYR A 412 -9.94 -25.52 -39.24
CA TYR A 412 -9.63 -24.76 -38.04
C TYR A 412 -10.75 -23.77 -37.68
N ALA A 413 -11.23 -22.99 -38.65
CA ALA A 413 -12.28 -22.00 -38.45
C ALA A 413 -13.56 -22.62 -37.89
N LYS A 414 -13.99 -23.78 -38.42
CA LYS A 414 -15.16 -24.53 -37.91
C LYS A 414 -15.03 -24.97 -36.46
N LYS A 415 -13.79 -25.16 -35.97
CA LYS A 415 -13.50 -25.60 -34.59
C LYS A 415 -13.25 -24.44 -33.64
N LEU A 416 -12.99 -23.24 -34.15
CA LEU A 416 -12.53 -22.09 -33.35
C LEU A 416 -13.54 -21.75 -32.24
N SER A 417 -14.80 -21.50 -32.61
CA SER A 417 -15.84 -21.03 -31.69
C SER A 417 -16.06 -22.00 -30.52
N ASP A 418 -16.13 -23.31 -30.80
CA ASP A 418 -16.33 -24.34 -29.78
C ASP A 418 -15.13 -24.46 -28.83
N ASN A 419 -13.90 -24.42 -29.36
CA ASN A 419 -12.70 -24.52 -28.53
C ASN A 419 -12.46 -23.27 -27.69
N LEU A 420 -12.68 -22.07 -28.25
CA LEU A 420 -12.64 -20.84 -27.47
C LEU A 420 -13.72 -20.82 -26.39
N SER A 421 -14.92 -21.31 -26.68
CA SER A 421 -15.98 -21.49 -25.67
C SER A 421 -15.54 -22.37 -24.51
N GLN A 422 -14.81 -23.46 -24.78
CA GLN A 422 -14.23 -24.29 -23.71
C GLN A 422 -13.13 -23.57 -22.93
N ALA A 423 -12.28 -22.80 -23.61
CA ALA A 423 -11.22 -22.03 -22.96
C ALA A 423 -11.78 -20.92 -22.05
N PHE A 424 -12.83 -20.21 -22.48
CA PHE A 424 -13.57 -19.26 -21.64
C PHE A 424 -14.17 -19.92 -20.40
N LYS A 425 -14.78 -21.11 -20.53
CA LYS A 425 -15.29 -21.86 -19.37
C LYS A 425 -14.19 -22.19 -18.36
N ARG A 426 -12.97 -22.51 -18.84
CA ARG A 426 -11.81 -22.72 -17.95
C ARG A 426 -11.41 -21.42 -17.24
N MET A 427 -11.43 -20.29 -17.95
CA MET A 427 -11.13 -18.97 -17.39
C MET A 427 -12.14 -18.56 -16.31
N GLU A 428 -13.43 -18.67 -16.62
CA GLU A 428 -14.54 -18.37 -15.70
C GLU A 428 -14.47 -19.25 -14.45
N LYS A 429 -14.21 -20.56 -14.62
CA LYS A 429 -14.01 -21.46 -13.48
C LYS A 429 -12.84 -21.01 -12.60
N LYS A 430 -11.72 -20.60 -13.21
CA LYS A 430 -10.55 -20.11 -12.48
C LYS A 430 -10.86 -18.81 -11.73
N ALA A 431 -11.60 -17.90 -12.36
CA ALA A 431 -12.08 -16.66 -11.75
C ALA A 431 -12.93 -16.95 -10.51
N ASN A 432 -13.91 -17.83 -10.63
CA ASN A 432 -14.80 -18.23 -9.53
C ASN A 432 -14.05 -18.93 -8.39
N GLN A 433 -13.06 -19.76 -8.72
CA GLN A 433 -12.19 -20.38 -7.71
C GLN A 433 -11.37 -19.33 -6.95
N LEU A 434 -10.82 -18.36 -7.67
CA LEU A 434 -10.02 -17.29 -7.08
C LEU A 434 -10.87 -16.41 -6.15
N MET A 435 -12.10 -16.10 -6.55
CA MET A 435 -13.03 -15.27 -5.77
C MET A 435 -13.74 -16.03 -4.64
N SER A 436 -13.53 -17.35 -4.49
CA SER A 436 -14.19 -18.15 -3.45
C SER A 436 -13.69 -17.85 -2.03
N ASP A 437 -12.46 -17.35 -1.89
CA ASP A 437 -11.90 -16.90 -0.63
C ASP A 437 -11.18 -15.55 -0.83
N VAL A 438 -11.84 -14.49 -0.42
CA VAL A 438 -11.32 -13.11 -0.42
C VAL A 438 -10.98 -12.61 0.98
N SER A 439 -10.97 -13.48 1.99
CA SER A 439 -10.77 -13.10 3.40
C SER A 439 -9.38 -12.49 3.68
N ALA A 440 -8.37 -12.93 2.92
CA ALA A 440 -7.00 -12.44 3.01
C ALA A 440 -6.70 -11.23 2.09
N VAL A 441 -7.70 -10.69 1.39
CA VAL A 441 -7.51 -9.56 0.48
C VAL A 441 -7.28 -8.28 1.27
N SER A 442 -6.19 -7.59 0.96
CA SER A 442 -5.90 -6.27 1.48
C SER A 442 -5.97 -5.22 0.38
N VAL A 443 -6.82 -4.21 0.60
CA VAL A 443 -6.97 -3.08 -0.31
C VAL A 443 -5.82 -2.09 -0.16
N ILE A 444 -5.08 -2.10 0.96
CA ILE A 444 -3.92 -1.24 1.18
C ILE A 444 -2.62 -2.05 1.21
N GLN A 445 -1.53 -1.47 0.71
CA GLN A 445 -0.26 -2.19 0.51
C GLN A 445 0.37 -2.66 1.83
N ALA A 446 0.07 -1.95 2.92
CA ALA A 446 0.64 -2.22 4.23
C ALA A 446 -0.45 -2.18 5.31
N PRO A 447 -1.31 -3.22 5.38
CA PRO A 447 -2.41 -3.29 6.35
C PRO A 447 -1.93 -3.35 7.80
N GLU A 448 -0.73 -3.86 8.01
CA GLU A 448 -0.12 -3.96 9.33
C GLU A 448 0.57 -2.65 9.79
N HIS A 449 0.64 -1.63 8.93
CA HIS A 449 1.19 -0.34 9.34
C HIS A 449 0.34 0.27 10.45
N VAL A 450 1.04 0.68 11.51
CA VAL A 450 0.46 1.29 12.69
C VAL A 450 0.57 2.80 12.57
N TYR A 451 -0.53 3.48 12.81
CA TYR A 451 -0.64 4.93 12.87
C TYR A 451 -0.99 5.35 14.29
N SER A 452 -0.87 6.65 14.56
CA SER A 452 -1.24 7.25 15.84
C SER A 452 -2.58 7.97 15.68
N ALA A 453 -3.48 7.80 16.64
CA ALA A 453 -4.79 8.49 16.67
C ALA A 453 -4.63 10.02 16.76
N GLU A 454 -3.45 10.47 17.20
CA GLU A 454 -3.04 11.86 17.39
C GLU A 454 -2.42 12.47 16.11
N ALA A 455 -2.19 11.67 15.06
CA ALA A 455 -1.49 12.09 13.84
C ALA A 455 -2.22 13.21 13.07
N GLY A 456 -3.52 13.41 13.33
CA GLY A 456 -4.37 14.39 12.65
C GLY A 456 -4.72 13.98 11.22
N THR A 457 -3.74 13.72 10.35
CA THR A 457 -3.96 13.21 8.98
C THR A 457 -3.21 11.90 8.75
N ILE A 458 -3.92 10.91 8.22
CA ILE A 458 -3.39 9.60 7.85
C ILE A 458 -3.60 9.40 6.35
N GLU A 459 -2.52 9.05 5.66
CA GLU A 459 -2.53 8.73 4.25
C GLU A 459 -2.04 7.30 4.05
N VAL A 460 -2.88 6.46 3.46
CA VAL A 460 -2.56 5.06 3.15
C VAL A 460 -2.44 4.87 1.63
N VAL A 461 -1.68 3.86 1.21
CA VAL A 461 -1.48 3.54 -0.21
C VAL A 461 -2.26 2.26 -0.54
N VAL A 462 -3.06 2.32 -1.61
CA VAL A 462 -3.80 1.18 -2.14
C VAL A 462 -2.83 0.14 -2.68
N ASN A 463 -3.10 -1.13 -2.37
CA ASN A 463 -2.38 -2.29 -2.91
C ASN A 463 -2.75 -2.45 -4.40
N ALA A 464 -1.86 -1.99 -5.28
CA ALA A 464 -2.03 -1.93 -6.72
C ALA A 464 -0.72 -2.27 -7.43
#